data_AF-A0A6A2ZXV4-F1
#
_entry.id   AF-A0A6A2ZXV4-F1
#
_cell.length_a   1.000
_cell.length_b   1.000
_cell.length_c   1.000
_cell.angle_alpha   90.00
_cell.angle_beta   90.00
_cell.angle_gamma   90.00
#
_symmetry.space_group_name_H-M   'P 1'
#
loop_
_entity.id
_entity.type
_entity.pdbx_description
1 polymer ?
#
loop_
_entity_poly.entity_id
_entity_poly.type
_entity_poly.pdbx_seq_one_letter_code
_entity_poly.pdbx_strand_id
1 'polypeptide(L)'
;MRQSSTVRWLPPPPDCVEVNFDARFNQREKIGWSGVFIRNNEGYELGACRRKMVRIPSPFAAEAQAAEHALELAKYLGFNHIILEGDSRTVMEKLIVAHEDH
;
A
#
# COMPACT_ATOMS: atom_id res chain seq x y z
N MET A 1 8.82 -23.36 -14.97
CA MET A 1 9.40 -23.18 -13.63
C MET A 1 9.46 -21.69 -13.33
N ARG A 2 8.62 -21.16 -12.43
CA ARG A 2 8.84 -19.82 -11.88
C ARG A 2 9.97 -19.97 -10.87
N GLN A 3 11.12 -19.34 -11.12
CA GLN A 3 12.12 -19.17 -10.09
C GLN A 3 11.47 -18.33 -8.98
N SER A 4 11.17 -18.94 -7.84
CA SER A 4 10.90 -18.18 -6.63
C SER A 4 12.25 -17.68 -6.14
N SER A 5 12.66 -16.50 -6.60
CA SER A 5 13.55 -15.68 -5.79
C SER A 5 12.81 -15.48 -4.46
N THR A 6 13.24 -16.16 -3.40
CA THR A 6 12.74 -15.88 -2.06
C THR A 6 13.20 -14.47 -1.74
N VAL A 7 12.36 -13.49 -2.04
CA VAL A 7 12.52 -12.11 -1.59
C VAL A 7 12.47 -12.20 -0.08
N ARG A 8 13.64 -12.17 0.55
CA ARG A 8 13.74 -12.15 2.00
C ARG A 8 13.25 -10.79 2.42
N TRP A 9 12.17 -10.76 3.20
CA TRP A 9 11.72 -9.52 3.82
C TRP A 9 12.88 -8.91 4.62
N LEU A 10 13.13 -7.61 4.41
CA LEU A 10 14.11 -6.83 5.14
C LEU A 10 13.34 -5.91 6.09
N PRO A 11 13.63 -5.93 7.39
CA PRO A 11 12.92 -5.08 8.33
C PRO A 11 13.16 -3.59 8.04
N PRO A 12 12.15 -2.72 8.24
CA PRO A 12 12.35 -1.28 8.20
C PRO A 12 13.31 -0.82 9.31
N PRO A 13 13.87 0.40 9.21
CA PRO A 13 14.60 1.03 10.31
C PRO A 13 13.78 1.07 11.62
N PRO A 14 14.41 1.06 12.81
CA PRO A 14 13.70 0.98 14.09
C PRO A 14 12.70 2.11 14.39
N ASP A 15 12.82 3.25 13.71
CA ASP A 15 11.93 4.41 13.83
C ASP A 15 10.84 4.46 12.75
N CYS A 16 10.80 3.48 11.85
CA CYS A 16 9.85 3.38 10.75
C CYS A 16 8.92 2.18 10.91
N VAL A 17 7.72 2.31 10.33
CA VAL A 17 6.83 1.16 10.10
C VAL A 17 6.70 0.91 8.60
N GLU A 18 6.60 -0.35 8.22
CA GLU A 18 6.31 -0.72 6.83
C GLU A 18 4.81 -0.79 6.64
N VAL A 19 4.31 -0.12 5.60
CA VAL A 19 2.90 -0.03 5.24
C VAL A 19 2.76 -0.64 3.84
N ASN A 20 2.30 -1.89 3.77
CA ASN A 20 2.02 -2.55 2.51
C ASN A 20 0.57 -2.31 2.10
N PHE A 21 0.36 -2.11 0.79
CA PHE A 21 -0.97 -2.07 0.22
C PHE A 21 -1.06 -2.87 -1.08
N ASP A 22 -2.27 -3.36 -1.38
CA ASP A 22 -2.60 -4.03 -2.65
C ASP A 22 -4.08 -3.76 -2.99
N ALA A 23 -4.44 -3.86 -4.26
CA ALA A 23 -5.82 -3.73 -4.70
C ALA A 23 -6.27 -4.85 -5.62
N ARG A 24 -7.42 -5.45 -5.28
CA ARG A 24 -8.17 -6.26 -6.22
C ARG A 24 -9.16 -5.39 -6.99
N PHE A 25 -9.26 -5.60 -8.31
CA PHE A 25 -10.22 -4.88 -9.16
C PHE A 25 -11.10 -5.81 -10.00
N ASN A 26 -12.40 -5.51 -10.05
CA ASN A 26 -13.37 -6.12 -10.95
C ASN A 26 -13.80 -5.10 -12.02
N GLN A 27 -13.39 -5.35 -13.27
CA GLN A 27 -13.67 -4.47 -14.40
C GLN A 27 -15.16 -4.39 -14.77
N ARG A 28 -15.92 -5.48 -14.63
CA ARG A 28 -17.34 -5.54 -15.02
C ARG A 28 -18.19 -4.72 -14.06
N GLU A 29 -17.92 -4.84 -12.76
CA GLU A 29 -18.69 -4.16 -11.72
C GLU A 29 -18.14 -2.77 -11.37
N LYS A 30 -16.93 -2.45 -11.84
CA LYS A 30 -16.19 -1.23 -11.45
C LYS A 30 -16.06 -1.13 -9.93
N ILE A 31 -15.81 -2.26 -9.28
CA ILE A 31 -15.60 -2.40 -7.84
C ILE A 31 -14.16 -2.83 -7.62
N GLY A 32 -13.53 -2.27 -6.60
CA GLY A 32 -12.25 -2.74 -6.08
C GLY A 32 -12.31 -3.08 -4.61
N TRP A 33 -11.24 -3.70 -4.11
CA TRP A 33 -10.98 -3.87 -2.69
C TRP A 33 -9.53 -3.56 -2.42
N SER A 34 -9.26 -2.62 -1.50
CA SER A 34 -7.92 -2.39 -1.00
C SER A 34 -7.65 -3.33 0.17
N GLY A 35 -6.43 -3.84 0.25
CA GLY A 35 -5.84 -4.43 1.46
C GLY A 35 -4.68 -3.56 1.93
N VAL A 36 -4.56 -3.39 3.24
CA VAL A 36 -3.45 -2.69 3.88
C VAL A 36 -2.96 -3.52 5.04
N PHE A 37 -1.63 -3.60 5.21
CA PHE A 37 -0.98 -4.27 6.32
C PHE A 37 0.20 -3.43 6.82
N ILE A 38 0.24 -3.14 8.12
CA ILE A 38 1.27 -2.32 8.77
C ILE A 38 2.03 -3.18 9.77
N ARG A 39 3.35 -3.16 9.70
CA ARG A 39 4.23 -3.87 10.63
C ARG A 39 5.43 -3.04 11.09
N ASN A 40 5.94 -3.34 12.29
CA ASN A 40 7.17 -2.75 12.79
C ASN A 40 8.44 -3.48 12.32
N ASN A 41 9.60 -2.98 12.73
CA ASN A 41 10.92 -3.55 12.43
C ASN A 41 11.16 -4.95 13.01
N GLU A 42 10.41 -5.35 14.04
CA GLU A 42 10.43 -6.72 14.59
C GLU A 42 9.49 -7.68 13.83
N GLY A 43 8.70 -7.16 12.88
CA GLY A 43 7.73 -7.93 12.10
C GLY A 43 6.37 -8.09 12.80
N TYR A 44 6.14 -7.40 13.92
CA TYR A 44 4.83 -7.40 14.58
C TYR A 44 3.83 -6.58 13.79
N GLU A 45 2.63 -7.14 13.62
CA GLU A 45 1.49 -6.44 13.05
C GLU A 45 1.04 -5.30 13.98
N LEU A 46 0.97 -4.10 13.42
CA LEU A 46 0.50 -2.90 14.12
C LEU A 46 -0.90 -2.48 13.64
N GLY A 47 -1.33 -2.99 12.49
CA GLY A 47 -2.69 -2.82 12.00
C GLY A 47 -2.88 -3.36 10.59
N ALA A 48 -4.10 -3.74 10.27
CA ALA A 48 -4.49 -4.13 8.93
C ALA A 48 -5.91 -3.65 8.63
N CYS A 49 -6.18 -3.37 7.35
CA CYS A 49 -7.54 -3.03 6.95
C CYS A 49 -7.85 -3.57 5.54
N ARG A 50 -9.15 -3.78 5.30
CA ARG A 50 -9.68 -4.02 3.95
C ARG A 50 -10.86 -3.10 3.71
N ARG A 51 -10.87 -2.39 2.58
CA ARG A 51 -11.98 -1.48 2.23
C ARG A 51 -12.54 -1.81 0.86
N LYS A 52 -13.86 -1.87 0.73
CA LYS A 52 -14.53 -1.96 -0.58
C LYS A 52 -14.52 -0.57 -1.23
N MET A 53 -14.17 -0.54 -2.51
CA MET A 53 -14.07 0.65 -3.34
C MET A 53 -15.08 0.55 -4.47
N VAL A 54 -15.88 1.59 -4.71
CA VAL A 54 -16.94 1.60 -5.72
C VAL A 54 -16.63 2.63 -6.80
N ARG A 55 -17.14 2.41 -8.01
CA ARG A 55 -16.95 3.29 -9.17
C ARG A 55 -15.48 3.46 -9.57
N ILE A 56 -14.70 2.40 -9.40
CA ILE A 56 -13.27 2.40 -9.73
C ILE A 56 -13.09 2.21 -11.24
N PRO A 57 -12.42 3.14 -11.94
CA PRO A 57 -12.39 3.13 -13.40
C PRO A 57 -11.43 2.08 -13.97
N SER A 58 -10.35 1.76 -13.25
CA SER A 58 -9.24 0.93 -13.71
C SER A 58 -8.52 0.22 -12.55
N PRO A 59 -7.74 -0.84 -12.82
CA PRO A 59 -6.84 -1.43 -11.82
C PRO A 59 -5.87 -0.41 -11.23
N PHE A 60 -5.33 0.48 -12.06
CA PHE A 60 -4.45 1.56 -11.62
C PHE A 60 -5.11 2.48 -10.58
N ALA A 61 -6.37 2.87 -10.80
CA ALA A 61 -7.11 3.67 -9.84
C ALA A 61 -7.43 2.89 -8.56
N ALA A 62 -7.63 1.57 -8.65
CA ALA A 62 -7.81 0.71 -7.48
C ALA A 62 -6.54 0.71 -6.61
N GLU A 63 -5.38 0.55 -7.23
CA GLU A 63 -4.06 0.59 -6.56
C GLU A 63 -3.78 1.95 -5.94
N ALA A 64 -4.03 3.04 -6.67
CA ALA A 64 -3.84 4.40 -6.16
C ALA A 64 -4.73 4.66 -4.93
N GLN A 65 -5.98 4.19 -4.95
CA GLN A 65 -6.88 4.35 -3.81
C GLN A 65 -6.53 3.40 -2.65
N ALA A 66 -5.93 2.24 -2.91
CA ALA A 66 -5.37 1.39 -1.87
C ALA A 66 -4.18 2.07 -1.16
N ALA A 67 -3.30 2.75 -1.91
CA ALA A 67 -2.23 3.57 -1.35
C ALA A 67 -2.78 4.71 -0.47
N GLU A 68 -3.81 5.42 -0.92
CA GLU A 68 -4.49 6.45 -0.15
C GLU A 68 -5.03 5.89 1.18
N HIS A 69 -5.74 4.76 1.14
CA HIS A 69 -6.24 4.12 2.36
C HIS A 69 -5.12 3.66 3.30
N ALA A 70 -3.96 3.30 2.76
CA ALA A 70 -2.80 2.92 3.55
C ALA A 70 -2.22 4.10 4.31
N LEU A 71 -2.11 5.26 3.65
CA LEU A 71 -1.71 6.53 4.26
C LEU A 71 -2.74 6.99 5.31
N GLU A 72 -4.03 6.87 5.02
CA GLU A 72 -5.10 7.18 5.98
C GLU A 72 -4.98 6.33 7.25
N LEU A 73 -4.77 5.01 7.10
CA LEU A 73 -4.62 4.11 8.25
C LEU A 73 -3.37 4.44 9.07
N ALA A 74 -2.23 4.64 8.40
CA ALA A 74 -0.98 4.99 9.07
C ALA A 74 -1.12 6.28 9.87
N LYS A 75 -1.74 7.31 9.26
CA LYS A 75 -2.02 8.59 9.92
C LYS A 75 -2.99 8.43 11.10
N TYR A 76 -4.05 7.64 10.94
CA TYR A 76 -5.02 7.37 12.01
C TYR A 76 -4.38 6.69 13.22
N LEU A 77 -3.42 5.78 12.98
CA LEU A 77 -2.67 5.09 14.03
C LEU A 77 -1.51 5.93 14.60
N GLY A 78 -1.28 7.14 14.09
CA GLY A 78 -0.26 8.06 14.60
C GLY A 78 1.16 7.78 14.12
N PHE A 79 1.32 7.00 13.04
CA PHE A 79 2.64 6.74 12.45
C PHE A 79 3.07 7.90 11.55
N ASN A 80 4.21 8.52 11.88
CA ASN A 80 4.75 9.66 11.15
C ASN A 80 5.92 9.28 10.22
N HIS A 81 6.61 8.17 10.52
CA HIS A 81 7.74 7.66 9.74
C HIS A 81 7.34 6.32 9.16
N ILE A 82 7.09 6.27 7.85
CA ILE A 82 6.59 5.08 7.18
C ILE A 82 7.45 4.74 5.96
N ILE A 83 7.50 3.46 5.63
CA ILE A 83 7.92 2.95 4.32
C ILE A 83 6.67 2.40 3.66
N LEU A 84 6.21 3.08 2.61
CA LEU A 84 5.04 2.65 1.84
C LEU A 84 5.48 1.68 0.73
N GLU A 85 4.89 0.49 0.68
CA GLU A 85 5.18 -0.54 -0.32
C GLU A 85 3.90 -1.00 -1.01
N GLY A 86 3.97 -1.23 -2.33
CA GLY A 86 2.86 -1.76 -3.11
C GLY A 86 3.31 -2.32 -4.46
N ASP A 87 2.49 -3.18 -5.06
CA ASP A 87 2.84 -3.95 -6.27
C ASP A 87 2.78 -3.11 -7.57
N SER A 88 2.26 -1.89 -7.50
CA SER A 88 2.09 -1.01 -8.65
C SER A 88 3.19 0.03 -8.75
N ARG A 89 4.23 -0.31 -9.53
CA ARG A 89 5.36 0.61 -9.83
C ARG A 89 4.90 1.98 -10.30
N THR A 90 3.91 2.06 -11.19
CA THR A 90 3.39 3.33 -11.71
C THR A 90 2.68 4.16 -10.65
N VAL A 91 2.03 3.53 -9.66
CA VAL A 91 1.42 4.25 -8.53
C VAL A 91 2.51 4.80 -7.63
N MET A 92 3.50 3.98 -7.29
CA MET A 92 4.65 4.41 -6.46
C MET A 92 5.42 5.57 -7.11
N GLU A 93 5.70 5.49 -8.42
CA GLU A 93 6.35 6.57 -9.17
C GLU A 93 5.57 7.89 -9.08
N LYS A 94 4.24 7.87 -9.21
CA LYS A 94 3.44 9.11 -9.12
C LYS A 94 3.33 9.65 -7.69
N LEU A 95 3.33 8.79 -6.67
CA LEU A 95 3.33 9.23 -5.28
C LEU A 95 4.64 9.91 -4.88
N ILE A 96 5.77 9.43 -5.42
CA ILE A 96 7.09 10.03 -5.17
C ILE A 96 7.21 11.40 -5.84
N VAL A 97 6.63 11.58 -7.03
CA VAL A 97 6.66 12.86 -7.77
C VAL A 97 5.77 13.94 -7.13
N ALA A 98 4.77 13.56 -6.34
CA ALA A 98 3.89 14.50 -5.64
C ALA A 98 4.57 15.26 -4.47
N HIS A 99 5.87 15.05 -4.23
CA HIS A 99 6.67 15.80 -3.26
C HIS A 99 7.72 16.73 -3.90
N GLU A 100 7.62 16.97 -5.20
CA GLU A 100 8.23 18.13 -5.87
C GLU A 100 7.12 19.13 -6.23
N ASP A 101 6.65 19.86 -5.22
CA ASP A 101 5.84 21.06 -5.47
C ASP A 101 6.75 22.21 -5.93
N HIS A 102 6.28 22.90 -6.96
CA HIS A 102 6.71 24.22 -7.39
C HIS A 102 6.60 25.28 -6.28
#